data_AF-A0A846CW12-F1
#
_entry.id   AF-A0A846CW12-F1
#
_cell.length_a   1.000
_cell.length_b   1.000
_cell.length_c   1.000
_cell.angle_alpha   90.00
_cell.angle_beta   90.00
_cell.angle_gamma   90.00
#
_symmetry.space_group_name_H-M   'P 1'
#
loop_
_entity.id
_entity.type
_entity.pdbx_description
1 polymer ?
#
loop_
_entity_poly.entity_id
_entity_poly.type
_entity_poly.pdbx_seq_one_letter_code
_entity_poly.pdbx_strand_id
1 'polypeptide(L)'
;KGFRTGNTFIHVLRREIDYNRDHGTSLPAISVKQGDRNDRCHEVEILGNCKIVYRPHKPNRSQAGGARLWIETEPDVEIIRKFFRDLELEEEKPQGFG
;
A
#
# COMPACT_ATOMS: atom_id res chain seq x y z
N LYS A 1 -14.57 -19.06 9.98
CA LYS A 1 -13.67 -17.90 9.78
C LYS A 1 -14.49 -16.66 10.15
N GLY A 2 -14.11 -15.87 11.15
CA GLY A 2 -14.91 -14.70 11.58
C GLY A 2 -15.07 -13.70 10.43
N PHE A 3 -16.29 -13.17 10.28
CA PHE A 3 -16.59 -12.17 9.24
C PHE A 3 -15.99 -10.82 9.63
N ARG A 4 -15.34 -10.14 8.70
CA ARG A 4 -14.81 -8.78 8.92
C ARG A 4 -15.96 -7.79 8.78
N THR A 5 -16.05 -6.80 9.65
CA THR A 5 -17.16 -5.83 9.65
C THR A 5 -16.80 -4.44 9.15
N GLY A 6 -15.50 -4.09 9.15
CA GLY A 6 -15.03 -2.77 8.72
C GLY A 6 -14.40 -2.80 7.32
N ASN A 7 -14.71 -1.78 6.52
CA ASN A 7 -14.18 -1.62 5.17
C ASN A 7 -12.65 -1.61 5.17
N THR A 8 -12.08 -2.06 4.05
CA THR A 8 -10.65 -1.90 3.80
C THR A 8 -10.41 -0.54 3.15
N PHE A 9 -9.36 0.14 3.60
CA PHE A 9 -8.94 1.42 3.05
C PHE A 9 -7.51 1.31 2.52
N ILE A 10 -7.29 1.86 1.33
CA ILE A 10 -6.00 1.85 0.65
C ILE A 10 -5.59 3.29 0.38
N HIS A 11 -4.35 3.63 0.71
CA HIS A 11 -3.81 4.98 0.58
C HIS A 11 -2.49 4.96 -0.18
N VAL A 12 -2.35 5.88 -1.14
CA VAL A 12 -1.10 6.11 -1.87
C VAL A 12 -0.25 7.12 -1.09
N LEU A 13 0.93 6.68 -0.69
CA LEU A 13 1.82 7.44 0.16
C LEU A 13 2.73 8.35 -0.67
N ARG A 14 2.25 9.58 -0.93
CA ARG A 14 3.00 10.57 -1.69
C ARG A 14 4.43 10.82 -1.16
N ARG A 15 4.61 10.86 0.17
CA ARG A 15 5.92 11.11 0.78
C ARG A 15 6.93 10.03 0.40
N GLU A 16 6.53 8.76 0.48
CA GLU A 16 7.35 7.62 0.08
C GLU A 16 7.64 7.63 -1.43
N ILE A 17 6.68 8.02 -2.28
CA ILE A 17 6.91 8.19 -3.73
C ILE A 17 7.96 9.27 -4.00
N ASP A 18 7.78 10.44 -3.40
CA ASP A 18 8.70 11.57 -3.57
C ASP A 18 10.11 11.19 -3.07
N TYR A 19 10.20 10.54 -1.90
CA TYR A 19 11.46 10.06 -1.33
C TYR A 19 12.16 9.04 -2.25
N ASN A 20 11.43 8.04 -2.74
CA ASN A 20 11.95 7.02 -3.64
C ASN A 20 12.52 7.62 -4.93
N ARG A 21 11.80 8.58 -5.54
CA ARG A 21 12.27 9.32 -6.72
C ARG A 21 13.57 10.07 -6.41
N ASP A 22 13.63 10.76 -5.28
CA ASP A 22 14.74 11.66 -4.96
C ASP A 22 16.01 10.93 -4.49
N HIS A 23 15.87 9.72 -3.95
CA HIS A 23 16.97 8.95 -3.35
C HIS A 23 17.27 7.62 -4.05
N GLY A 24 16.55 7.29 -5.13
CA GLY A 24 16.72 6.02 -5.84
C GLY A 24 16.34 4.79 -5.01
N THR A 25 15.49 4.95 -3.99
CA THR A 25 15.03 3.84 -3.13
C THR A 25 13.73 3.23 -3.64
N SER A 26 13.36 2.07 -3.10
CA SER A 26 12.17 1.29 -3.49
C SER A 26 11.26 0.99 -2.29
N LEU A 27 11.09 1.95 -1.38
CA LEU A 27 10.23 1.78 -0.21
C LEU A 27 8.76 1.54 -0.64
N PRO A 28 7.99 0.70 0.08
CA PRO A 28 6.60 0.45 -0.25
C PRO A 28 5.76 1.72 -0.14
N ALA A 29 5.13 2.10 -1.25
CA ALA A 29 4.43 3.38 -1.40
C ALA A 29 2.91 3.28 -1.23
N ILE A 30 2.38 2.10 -0.88
CA ILE A 30 0.94 1.88 -0.70
C ILE A 30 0.70 1.37 0.72
N SER A 31 -0.28 1.94 1.42
CA SER A 31 -0.73 1.49 2.74
C SER A 31 -2.13 0.89 2.63
N VAL A 32 -2.33 -0.30 3.20
CA VAL A 32 -3.59 -1.04 3.24
C VAL A 32 -4.02 -1.23 4.70
N LYS A 33 -5.10 -0.57 5.10
CA LYS A 33 -5.67 -0.65 6.46
C LYS A 33 -6.89 -1.56 6.46
N GLN A 34 -6.80 -2.67 7.19
CA GLN A 34 -7.88 -3.64 7.40
C GLN A 34 -8.13 -3.82 8.89
N GLY A 35 -9.18 -3.17 9.41
CA GLY A 35 -9.39 -3.07 10.86
C GLY A 35 -8.16 -2.46 11.52
N ASP A 36 -7.57 -3.14 12.50
CA ASP A 36 -6.37 -2.66 13.19
C ASP A 36 -5.08 -2.88 12.41
N ARG A 37 -5.06 -3.78 11.44
CA ARG A 37 -3.87 -4.09 10.64
C ARG A 37 -3.58 -3.01 9.61
N ASN A 38 -2.33 -2.56 9.52
CA ASN A 38 -1.84 -1.67 8.48
C ASN A 38 -0.62 -2.29 7.81
N ASP A 39 -0.77 -2.68 6.54
CA ASP A 39 0.32 -3.23 5.73
C ASP A 39 0.82 -2.18 4.75
N ARG A 40 2.13 -2.08 4.56
CA ARG A 40 2.70 -1.36 3.41
C ARG A 40 3.13 -2.34 2.35
N CYS A 41 2.93 -2.02 1.08
CA CYS A 41 3.28 -2.87 -0.06
C CYS A 41 3.61 -2.04 -1.29
N HIS A 42 4.13 -2.71 -2.33
CA HIS A 42 4.54 -2.08 -3.58
C HIS A 42 3.42 -2.09 -4.61
N GLU A 43 2.53 -3.09 -4.54
CA GLU A 43 1.37 -3.23 -5.42
C GLU A 43 0.19 -3.83 -4.65
N VAL A 44 -1.01 -3.42 -5.05
CA VAL A 44 -2.28 -3.94 -4.53
C VAL A 44 -3.22 -4.26 -5.68
N GLU A 45 -3.73 -5.49 -5.71
CA GLU A 45 -4.88 -5.86 -6.54
C GLU A 45 -6.14 -5.92 -5.67
N ILE A 46 -7.24 -5.36 -6.18
CA ILE A 46 -8.56 -5.38 -5.53
C ILE A 46 -9.47 -6.25 -6.38
N LEU A 47 -9.82 -7.44 -5.90
CA LEU A 47 -10.63 -8.40 -6.63
C LEU A 47 -12.12 -8.18 -6.37
N GLY A 48 -12.60 -6.99 -6.71
CA GLY A 48 -13.98 -6.59 -6.50
C GLY A 48 -14.22 -5.10 -6.68
N ASN A 49 -15.43 -4.66 -6.36
CA ASN A 49 -15.82 -3.26 -6.45
C ASN A 49 -15.05 -2.42 -5.44
N CYS A 50 -14.61 -1.23 -5.86
CA CYS A 50 -14.04 -0.24 -4.95
C CYS A 50 -14.55 1.15 -5.27
N LYS A 51 -14.30 2.09 -4.35
CA LYS A 51 -14.57 3.52 -4.53
C LYS A 51 -13.29 4.30 -4.33
N ILE A 52 -13.07 5.31 -5.16
CA ILE A 52 -12.04 6.33 -4.93
C ILE A 52 -12.73 7.54 -4.31
N VAL A 53 -12.31 7.93 -3.11
CA VAL A 53 -12.98 8.94 -2.30
C VAL A 53 -12.04 10.10 -2.04
N TYR A 54 -12.42 11.29 -2.51
CA TYR A 54 -11.75 12.54 -2.18
C TYR A 54 -12.62 13.37 -1.22
N ARG A 55 -12.10 13.67 -0.02
CA ARG A 55 -12.71 14.55 0.98
C ARG A 55 -11.67 15.51 1.58
N PRO A 56 -11.50 16.72 0.99
CA PRO A 56 -10.47 17.65 1.46
C PRO A 56 -10.72 18.21 2.86
N HIS A 57 -11.97 18.39 3.27
CA HIS A 57 -12.34 19.05 4.53
C HIS A 57 -12.83 18.09 5.62
N LYS A 58 -13.09 16.82 5.27
CA LYS A 58 -13.58 15.78 6.18
C LYS A 58 -12.75 14.50 5.98
N PRO A 59 -11.49 14.50 6.44
CA PRO A 59 -10.56 13.39 6.20
C PRO A 59 -11.02 12.10 6.85
N ASN A 60 -10.60 10.97 6.28
CA ASN A 60 -10.84 9.65 6.85
C ASN A 60 -9.98 9.44 8.11
N ARG A 61 -10.65 9.36 9.26
CA ARG A 61 -10.00 9.20 10.58
C ARG A 61 -9.53 7.76 10.85
N SER A 62 -9.99 6.78 10.09
CA SER A 62 -9.56 5.38 10.21
C SER A 62 -8.18 5.13 9.59
N GLN A 63 -7.69 6.08 8.78
CA GLN A 63 -6.31 6.09 8.29
C GLN A 63 -5.41 6.83 9.28
N ALA A 64 -4.25 6.25 9.59
CA ALA A 64 -3.21 6.94 10.35
C ALA A 64 -2.80 8.21 9.58
N GLY A 65 -3.14 9.39 10.11
CA GLY A 65 -2.81 10.67 9.48
C GLY A 65 -3.94 11.36 8.71
N GLY A 66 -5.18 10.84 8.72
CA GLY A 66 -6.33 11.59 8.20
C GLY A 66 -6.30 11.76 6.67
N ALA A 67 -6.31 10.65 5.93
CA ALA A 67 -6.28 10.67 4.47
C ALA A 67 -7.41 11.53 3.88
N ARG A 68 -7.07 12.33 2.86
CA ARG A 68 -8.04 13.16 2.11
C ARG A 68 -8.42 12.54 0.78
N LEU A 69 -7.59 11.66 0.23
CA LEU A 69 -7.87 10.85 -0.94
C LEU A 69 -7.53 9.41 -0.57
N TRP A 70 -8.46 8.47 -0.73
CA TRP A 70 -8.22 7.06 -0.50
C TRP A 70 -9.07 6.21 -1.43
N ILE A 71 -8.74 4.93 -1.50
CA ILE A 71 -9.57 3.91 -2.11
C ILE A 71 -10.20 3.11 -0.97
N GLU A 72 -11.48 2.75 -1.08
CA GLU A 72 -12.16 1.89 -0.11
C GLU A 72 -12.92 0.76 -0.78
N THR A 73 -13.01 -0.37 -0.07
CA THR A 73 -13.74 -1.56 -0.50
C THR A 73 -14.38 -2.25 0.69
N GLU A 74 -15.46 -2.99 0.44
CA GLU A 74 -16.19 -3.75 1.44
C GLU A 74 -15.31 -4.85 2.10
N PRO A 75 -15.63 -5.31 3.31
CA PRO A 75 -14.76 -6.20 4.10
C PRO A 75 -14.56 -7.61 3.52
N ASP A 76 -15.46 -8.04 2.65
CA ASP A 76 -15.48 -9.34 1.98
C ASP A 76 -14.70 -9.36 0.66
N VAL A 77 -14.32 -8.19 0.13
CA VAL A 77 -13.51 -8.09 -1.09
C VAL A 77 -12.08 -8.56 -0.82
N GLU A 78 -11.60 -9.44 -1.70
CA GLU A 78 -10.25 -9.97 -1.65
C GLU A 78 -9.23 -8.94 -2.13
N ILE A 79 -8.10 -8.87 -1.41
CA ILE A 79 -7.00 -7.96 -1.70
C ILE A 79 -5.69 -8.72 -1.70
N ILE A 80 -5.01 -8.71 -2.85
CA ILE A 80 -3.67 -9.28 -3.02
C ILE A 80 -2.67 -8.14 -2.86
N ARG A 81 -1.66 -8.34 -2.01
CA ARG A 81 -0.56 -7.41 -1.81
C ARG A 81 0.69 -8.03 -2.40
N LYS A 82 1.44 -7.29 -3.21
CA LYS A 82 2.72 -7.72 -3.72
C LYS A 82 3.83 -6.80 -3.25
N PHE A 83 5.00 -7.40 -3.14
CA PHE A 83 6.23 -6.77 -2.73
C PHE A 83 7.24 -7.00 -3.83
N PHE A 84 8.11 -6.02 -4.09
CA PHE A 84 9.28 -6.30 -4.92
C PHE A 84 10.06 -7.46 -4.27
N ARG A 85 10.46 -8.42 -5.09
CA ARG A 85 11.35 -9.50 -4.64
C ARG A 85 12.75 -8.92 -4.59
N ASP A 86 13.48 -9.17 -3.50
CA ASP A 86 14.90 -8.82 -3.36
C ASP A 86 15.83 -9.55 -4.37
N LEU A 87 15.28 -10.26 -5.37
CA LEU A 87 16.04 -11.14 -6.27
C LEU A 87 16.95 -10.40 -7.25
N GLU A 88 16.72 -9.10 -7.52
CA GLU A 88 17.55 -8.34 -8.45
C GLU A 88 18.81 -7.74 -7.81
N LEU A 89 18.97 -7.81 -6.48
CA LEU A 89 20.18 -7.32 -5.80
C LEU A 89 21.30 -8.36 -5.68
N GLU A 90 21.05 -9.63 -6.01
CA GLU A 90 22.08 -10.67 -5.97
C GLU A 90 22.86 -10.82 -7.29
N GLU A 91 22.32 -10.35 -8.42
CA GLU A 91 22.96 -10.48 -9.74
C GLU A 91 24.05 -9.42 -10.01
N GLU A 92 24.18 -8.39 -9.17
CA GLU A 92 25.24 -7.37 -9.25
C GLU A 92 26.43 -7.61 -8.31
N LYS A 93 26.62 -8.82 -7.77
CA LYS A 93 27.94 -9.16 -7.24
C LYS A 93 28.86 -9.44 -8.42
N PRO A 94 29.87 -8.58 -8.73
CA PRO A 94 30.88 -8.97 -9.70
C PRO A 94 31.46 -10.29 -9.21
N GLN A 95 31.45 -11.29 -10.08
CA GLN A 95 32.16 -12.53 -9.86
C GLN A 95 33.64 -12.15 -9.75
N GLY A 96 34.09 -11.99 -8.51
CA GLY A 96 35.48 -11.69 -8.19
C GLY A 96 36.35 -12.75 -8.84
N PHE A 97 37.15 -12.31 -9.80
CA PHE A 97 38.30 -13.04 -10.29
C PHE A 97 39.34 -13.10 -9.16
N GLY A 98 39.83 -14.32 -8.86
CA GLY A 98 41.07 -14.54 -8.11
C GLY A 98 40.90 -14.82 -6.63
#